data_AF-A0A932XPW2-F1
#
_entry.id   AF-A0A932XPW2-F1
#
_cell.length_a   1.000
_cell.length_b   1.000
_cell.length_c   1.000
_cell.angle_alpha   90.00
_cell.angle_beta   90.00
_cell.angle_gamma   90.00
#
_symmetry.space_group_name_H-M   'P 1'
#
loop_
_entity.id
_entity.type
_entity.pdbx_description
1 polymer ?
#
loop_
_entity_poly.entity_id
_entity_poly.type
_entity_poly.pdbx_seq_one_letter_code
_entity_poly.pdbx_strand_id
1 'polypeptide(L)'
;MGIFRFLIYALVGYLAYLFYKRVMAAPSKRPVDFGEDSRIGRLVQDPQCELYVDRNEAVRRKVGGQDVYFCSKECADAYVQAQREAQ
;
A
#
# COMPACT_ATOMS: atom_id res chain seq x y z
N MET A 1 33.83 -25.80 28.63
CA MET A 1 34.10 -24.64 27.76
C MET A 1 33.78 -24.95 26.28
N GLY A 2 32.53 -25.23 25.92
CA GLY A 2 32.17 -25.62 24.54
C GLY A 2 30.79 -25.14 24.10
N ILE A 3 29.84 -25.10 25.04
CA ILE A 3 28.46 -24.65 24.81
C ILE A 3 28.36 -23.16 24.48
N PHE A 4 29.19 -22.30 25.08
CA PHE A 4 29.17 -20.86 24.79
C PHE A 4 29.51 -20.54 23.33
N ARG A 5 30.38 -21.34 22.68
CA ARG A 5 30.69 -21.16 21.26
C ARG A 5 29.48 -21.50 20.39
N PHE A 6 28.76 -22.57 20.72
CA PHE A 6 27.51 -22.93 20.04
C PHE A 6 26.40 -21.89 20.25
N LEU A 7 26.26 -21.34 21.45
CA LEU A 7 25.31 -20.25 21.71
C LEU A 7 25.62 -18.99 20.90
N ILE A 8 26.91 -18.64 20.76
CA ILE A 8 27.33 -17.52 19.92
C ILE A 8 27.02 -17.78 18.45
N TYR A 9 27.32 -18.98 17.92
CA TYR A 9 26.97 -19.30 16.53
C TYR A 9 25.47 -19.32 16.27
N ALA A 10 24.67 -19.83 17.22
CA ALA A 10 23.21 -19.80 17.13
C ALA A 10 22.68 -18.36 17.15
N LEU A 11 23.23 -17.49 18.01
CA LEU A 11 22.87 -16.08 18.06
C LEU A 11 23.23 -15.35 16.76
N VAL A 12 24.43 -15.59 16.23
CA VAL A 12 24.89 -14.99 14.98
C VAL A 12 24.05 -15.48 13.79
N GLY A 13 23.74 -16.78 13.72
CA GLY A 13 22.85 -17.33 12.69
C GLY A 13 21.44 -16.76 12.77
N TYR A 14 20.91 -16.58 13.98
CA TYR A 14 19.61 -15.96 14.22
C TYR A 14 19.59 -14.48 13.81
N LEU A 15 20.63 -13.71 14.15
CA LEU A 15 20.76 -12.31 13.74
C LEU A 15 20.92 -12.18 12.22
N ALA A 16 21.70 -13.06 11.58
CA ALA A 16 21.84 -13.10 10.13
C ALA A 16 20.50 -13.41 9.45
N TYR A 17 19.73 -14.37 9.99
CA TYR A 17 18.38 -14.66 9.51
C TYR A 17 17.44 -13.45 9.63
N LEU A 18 17.49 -12.73 10.75
CA LEU A 18 16.67 -11.53 10.95
C LEU A 18 17.05 -10.41 9.97
N PHE A 19 18.35 -10.21 9.74
CA PHE A 19 18.84 -9.20 8.80
C PHE A 19 18.45 -9.56 7.36
N TYR A 20 18.62 -10.83 6.97
CA TYR A 20 18.21 -11.31 5.67
C TYR A 20 16.70 -11.15 5.46
N LYS A 21 15.88 -11.49 6.46
CA LYS A 21 14.43 -11.26 6.43
C LYS A 21 14.09 -9.78 6.31
N ARG A 22 14.85 -8.87 6.92
CA ARG A 22 14.60 -7.43 6.90
C ARG A 22 15.00 -6.77 5.57
N VAL A 23 16.01 -7.31 4.89
CA VAL A 23 16.47 -6.84 3.57
C VAL A 23 15.68 -7.49 2.43
N MET A 24 15.33 -8.78 2.56
CA MET A 24 14.49 -9.51 1.60
C MET A 24 12.98 -9.29 1.80
N ALA A 25 12.56 -8.76 2.95
CA ALA A 25 11.29 -8.05 3.05
C ALA A 25 11.45 -6.80 2.20
N ALA A 26 11.18 -6.94 0.90
CA ALA A 26 11.01 -5.83 -0.01
C ALA A 26 10.10 -4.79 0.68
N PRO A 27 10.24 -3.49 0.38
CA PRO A 27 9.19 -2.54 0.71
C PRO A 27 7.94 -2.98 -0.06
N SER A 28 7.20 -3.90 0.53
CA SER A 28 5.87 -4.26 0.08
C SER A 28 5.12 -2.94 0.13
N LYS A 29 4.84 -2.40 -1.05
CA LYS A 29 3.84 -1.37 -1.19
C LYS A 29 2.52 -2.03 -0.79
N ARG A 30 2.24 -1.94 0.52
CA ARG A 30 0.97 -2.13 1.21
C ARG A 30 0.29 -3.48 0.97
N PRO A 31 0.24 -4.37 1.98
CA PRO A 31 -1.09 -4.75 2.41
C PRO A 31 -1.69 -3.48 3.02
N VAL A 32 -2.62 -2.82 2.33
CA VAL A 32 -3.54 -1.98 3.09
C VAL A 32 -4.24 -2.99 3.97
N ASP A 33 -3.92 -2.94 5.25
CA ASP A 33 -4.61 -3.67 6.29
C ASP A 33 -6.09 -3.29 6.19
N PHE A 34 -6.83 -4.16 5.53
CA PHE A 34 -8.26 -4.31 5.67
C PHE A 34 -8.42 -5.65 6.36
N GLY A 35 -7.97 -5.73 7.60
CA GLY A 35 -8.45 -6.73 8.54
C GLY A 35 -9.97 -6.77 8.45
N GLU A 36 -10.46 -7.94 8.06
CA GLU A 36 -11.50 -8.67 8.77
C GLU A 36 -12.78 -7.91 9.18
N ASP A 37 -13.21 -6.91 8.40
CA ASP A 37 -14.59 -6.42 8.43
C ASP A 37 -14.99 -5.76 7.11
N SER A 38 -15.02 -6.55 6.03
CA SER A 38 -15.39 -6.14 4.67
C SER A 38 -16.87 -5.75 4.50
N ARG A 39 -17.56 -5.32 5.57
CA ARG A 39 -18.94 -4.82 5.53
C ARG A 39 -19.08 -3.35 5.91
N ILE A 40 -18.04 -2.73 6.47
CA ILE A 40 -18.03 -1.29 6.73
C ILE A 40 -17.39 -0.62 5.52
N GLY A 41 -18.22 -0.23 4.57
CA GLY A 41 -17.81 0.47 3.36
C GLY A 41 -16.97 1.71 3.69
N ARG A 42 -15.66 1.66 3.40
CA ARG A 42 -14.81 2.85 3.53
C ARG A 42 -15.17 3.77 2.37
N LEU A 43 -15.99 4.79 2.65
CA LEU A 43 -16.28 5.84 1.69
C LEU A 43 -15.01 6.66 1.43
N VAL A 44 -14.69 6.86 0.15
CA VAL A 44 -13.62 7.74 -0.33
C VAL A 44 -14.23 8.85 -1.16
N GLN A 45 -13.68 10.05 -1.05
CA GLN A 45 -14.16 11.20 -1.80
C GLN A 45 -13.46 11.27 -3.17
N ASP A 46 -14.26 11.45 -4.22
CA ASP A 46 -13.77 11.73 -5.56
C ASP A 46 -13.30 13.21 -5.65
N PRO A 47 -12.05 13.52 -6.05
CA PRO A 47 -11.56 14.89 -6.14
C PRO A 47 -12.11 15.70 -7.32
N GLN A 48 -12.79 15.06 -8.29
CA GLN A 48 -13.36 15.69 -9.47
C GLN A 48 -14.79 16.18 -9.23
N CYS A 49 -15.61 15.37 -8.55
CA CYS A 49 -17.04 15.66 -8.33
C CYS A 49 -17.42 15.74 -6.85
N GLU A 50 -16.47 15.54 -5.94
CA GLU A 50 -16.64 15.56 -4.48
C GLU A 50 -17.62 14.52 -3.94
N LEU A 51 -18.02 13.55 -4.78
CA LEU A 51 -18.92 12.47 -4.41
C LEU A 51 -18.20 11.43 -3.56
N TYR A 52 -18.87 10.98 -2.49
CA TYR A 52 -18.40 9.87 -1.67
C TYR A 52 -18.81 8.55 -2.31
N VAL A 53 -17.84 7.72 -2.65
CA VAL A 53 -18.02 6.40 -3.25
C VAL A 53 -17.38 5.34 -2.37
N ASP A 54 -17.94 4.13 -2.34
CA ASP A 54 -17.32 3.01 -1.63
C ASP A 54 -15.96 2.68 -2.26
N ARG A 55 -14.92 2.54 -1.45
CA ARG A 55 -13.57 2.27 -1.95
C ARG A 55 -13.47 0.97 -2.76
N ASN A 56 -14.34 -0.01 -2.52
CA ASN A 56 -14.34 -1.27 -3.27
C ASN A 56 -14.95 -1.10 -4.66
N GLU A 57 -15.90 -0.18 -4.82
CA GLU A 57 -16.55 0.14 -6.10
C GLU A 57 -15.86 1.28 -6.85
N ALA A 58 -15.06 2.08 -6.14
CA ALA A 58 -14.35 3.24 -6.69
C ALA A 58 -13.30 2.85 -7.74
N VAL A 59 -13.22 3.65 -8.81
CA VAL A 59 -12.20 3.51 -9.84
C VAL A 59 -10.88 4.06 -9.30
N ARG A 60 -9.88 3.19 -9.13
CA ARG A 60 -8.53 3.58 -8.70
C ARG A 60 -7.67 3.97 -9.91
N ARG A 61 -7.08 5.16 -9.89
CA ARG A 61 -6.04 5.59 -10.85
C ARG A 61 -4.81 6.12 -10.12
N LYS A 62 -3.66 6.01 -10.78
CA LYS A 62 -2.38 6.50 -10.27
C LYS A 62 -2.03 7.81 -10.97
N VAL A 63 -2.03 8.92 -10.24
CA VAL A 63 -1.71 10.26 -10.73
C VAL A 63 -0.57 10.81 -9.88
N GLY A 64 0.52 11.29 -10.50
CA GLY A 64 1.68 11.82 -9.76
C GLY A 64 2.35 10.84 -8.79
N GLY A 65 2.18 9.53 -8.99
CA GLY A 65 2.70 8.51 -8.07
C GLY A 65 1.80 8.20 -6.87
N GLN A 66 0.68 8.92 -6.70
CA GLN A 66 -0.33 8.69 -5.67
C GLN A 66 -1.54 7.95 -6.23
N ASP A 67 -2.18 7.13 -5.40
CA ASP A 67 -3.44 6.46 -5.74
C ASP A 67 -4.61 7.37 -5.42
N VAL A 68 -5.38 7.71 -6.44
CA VAL A 68 -6.58 8.54 -6.34
C VAL A 68 -7.79 7.69 -6.72
N TYR A 69 -8.89 7.90 -6.01
CA TYR A 69 -10.14 7.14 -6.17
C TYR A 69 -11.22 8.04 -6.77
N PHE A 70 -11.97 7.49 -7.71
CA PHE A 70 -13.00 8.21 -8.46
C PHE A 70 -14.31 7.43 -8.44
N CYS A 71 -15.44 8.15 -8.52
CA CYS A 71 -16.77 7.55 -8.58
C CYS A 71 -17.02 6.84 -9.92
N SER A 72 -16.35 7.28 -10.99
CA SER A 72 -16.54 6.76 -12.34
C SER A 72 -15.26 6.84 -13.16
N LYS A 73 -15.24 6.11 -14.29
CA LYS A 73 -14.13 6.19 -15.25
C LYS A 73 -14.04 7.58 -15.90
N GLU A 74 -15.19 8.21 -16.14
CA GLU A 74 -15.27 9.54 -16.74
C GLU A 74 -14.65 10.60 -15.83
N CYS A 75 -14.93 10.56 -14.52
CA CYS A 75 -14.31 11.45 -13.53
C CYS A 75 -12.79 11.23 -13.46
N ALA A 76 -12.35 9.98 -13.52
CA ALA A 76 -10.93 9.64 -13.51
C ALA A 76 -10.22 10.17 -14.76
N ASP A 77 -10.81 10.00 -15.94
CA ASP A 77 -10.22 10.47 -17.19
C ASP A 77 -10.23 12.01 -17.27
N ALA A 78 -11.32 12.67 -16.86
CA ALA A 78 -11.40 14.13 -16.77
C ALA A 78 -10.32 14.71 -15.83
N TYR A 79 -10.12 14.09 -14.67
CA TYR A 79 -9.08 14.48 -13.72
C TYR A 79 -7.67 14.32 -14.31
N VAL A 80 -7.42 13.22 -15.04
CA VAL A 80 -6.13 13.00 -15.71
C VAL A 80 -5.89 14.02 -16.83
N GLN A 81 -6.92 14.41 -17.59
CA GLN A 81 -6.77 15.45 -18.61
C GLN A 81 -6.47 16.81 -17.97
N ALA A 82 -7.22 17.22 -16.95
CA ALA A 82 -6.97 18.46 -16.23
C ALA A 82 -5.54 18.52 -15.63
N GLN A 83 -5.04 17.39 -15.12
CA GLN A 83 -3.67 17.27 -14.60
C GLN A 83 -2.59 17.30 -15.69
N ARG A 84 -2.91 16.90 -16.93
CA ARG A 84 -1.99 17.00 -18.08
C ARG A 84 -1.92 18.42 -18.62
N GLU A 85 -3.04 19.15 -18.63
CA GLU A 85 -3.09 20.54 -19.10
C GLU A 85 -2.43 21.53 -18.12
N ALA A 86 -2.38 21.17 -16.83
CA ALA A 86 -1.70 21.96 -15.81
C ALA A 86 -0.16 21.77 -15.79
N GLN A 87 0.40 20.91 -16.65
CA GLN A 87 1.85 20.70 -16.83
C GLN A 87 2.33 21.40 -18.10
#